data_AF-A0A7V3PQ61-F1
#
_entry.id   AF-A0A7V3PQ61-F1
#
_cell.length_a   1.000
_cell.length_b   1.000
_cell.length_c   1.000
_cell.angle_alpha   90.00
_cell.angle_beta   90.00
_cell.angle_gamma   90.00
#
_symmetry.space_group_name_H-M   'P 1'
#
loop_
_entity.id
_entity.type
_entity.pdbx_description
1 polymer ?
#
loop_
_entity_poly.entity_id
_entity_poly.type
_entity_poly.pdbx_seq_one_letter_code
_entity_poly.pdbx_strand_id
1 'polypeptide(L)'
;MGEIIRLTTARDELGFDAAAGRLISLKAATAPQEELVVSSADDPVFVLQYFSPMREYRQLTSQDAESAHIDCSESGRQASLTMRFLRVGGLDLDVVAEVKTSLDDDFSRWRISVRNGAGLELVDVQFPFVVAACPMTGEPGTGTLVLPHYMGHVVHNPSPQNVPTDAPEAWQFSKSWPSTFHYPASVFAQFLAYYRSGIGLYLAC
;
A
#
# COMPACT_ATOMS: atom_id res chain seq x y z
N MET A 1 20.45 9.29 4.67
CA MET A 1 19.66 8.08 4.92
C MET A 1 19.02 8.25 6.28
N GLY A 2 17.69 8.31 6.34
CA GLY A 2 16.94 8.44 7.59
C GLY A 2 16.99 7.16 8.42
N GLU A 3 16.50 7.25 9.65
CA GLU A 3 16.30 6.10 10.52
C GLU A 3 15.25 5.14 9.93
N ILE A 4 15.46 3.84 10.11
CA ILE A 4 14.59 2.78 9.57
C ILE A 4 14.00 1.99 10.73
N ILE A 5 12.67 1.90 10.79
CA ILE A 5 11.96 0.99 11.69
C ILE A 5 11.83 -0.37 11.00
N ARG A 6 12.25 -1.44 11.66
CA ARG A 6 12.14 -2.81 11.13
C ARG A 6 11.05 -3.57 11.87
N LEU A 7 10.18 -4.24 11.12
CA LEU A 7 9.22 -5.21 11.64
C LEU A 7 9.48 -6.55 10.98
N THR A 8 9.24 -7.64 11.71
CA THR A 8 9.51 -8.99 11.21
C THR A 8 8.29 -9.88 11.43
N THR A 9 7.93 -10.65 10.39
CA THR A 9 6.98 -11.77 10.45
C THR A 9 7.75 -13.09 10.58
N ALA A 10 7.08 -14.23 10.57
CA ALA A 10 7.76 -15.52 10.48
C ALA A 10 8.53 -15.71 9.15
N ARG A 11 8.21 -14.94 8.10
CA ARG A 11 8.76 -15.10 6.75
C ARG A 11 9.44 -13.88 6.19
N ASP A 12 9.12 -12.68 6.65
CA ASP A 12 9.48 -11.45 5.97
C ASP A 12 10.02 -10.39 6.94
N GLU A 13 10.88 -9.52 6.43
CA GLU A 13 11.32 -8.31 7.09
C GLU A 13 10.77 -7.10 6.33
N LEU A 14 10.10 -6.20 7.05
CA LEU A 14 9.56 -4.94 6.55
C LEU A 14 10.38 -3.79 7.13
N GLY A 15 10.83 -2.88 6.27
CA GLY A 15 11.52 -1.64 6.64
C GLY A 15 10.68 -0.42 6.33
N PHE A 16 10.48 0.44 7.32
CA PHE A 16 9.72 1.68 7.23
C PHE A 16 10.61 2.90 7.48
N ASP A 17 10.36 3.98 6.75
CA ASP A 17 10.97 5.28 7.03
C ASP A 17 10.46 5.79 8.38
N ALA A 18 11.35 6.02 9.35
CA ALA A 18 10.95 6.42 10.70
C ALA A 18 10.35 7.84 10.77
N ALA A 19 10.60 8.70 9.77
CA ALA A 19 10.07 10.06 9.74
C ALA A 19 8.72 10.12 9.02
N ALA A 20 8.58 9.39 7.91
CA ALA A 20 7.41 9.47 7.03
C ALA A 20 6.43 8.28 7.15
N GLY A 21 6.85 7.16 7.74
CA GLY A 21 6.05 5.94 7.87
C GLY A 21 5.91 5.12 6.59
N ARG A 22 6.45 5.55 5.45
CA ARG A 22 6.37 4.80 4.18
C ARG A 22 7.15 3.48 4.24
N LEU A 23 6.65 2.46 3.57
CA LEU A 23 7.36 1.20 3.36
C LEU A 23 8.50 1.44 2.37
N ILE A 24 9.74 1.20 2.80
CA ILE A 24 10.95 1.40 1.99
C ILE A 24 11.68 0.10 1.67
N SER A 25 11.33 -0.99 2.36
CA SER A 25 11.91 -2.32 2.14
C SER A 25 10.94 -3.41 2.58
N LEU A 26 10.89 -4.50 1.83
CA LEU A 26 10.17 -5.73 2.10
C LEU A 26 10.95 -6.89 1.48
N LYS A 27 11.46 -7.76 2.34
CA LYS A 27 12.34 -8.87 1.95
C LYS A 27 11.85 -10.17 2.55
N ALA A 28 11.83 -11.22 1.73
CA ALA A 28 11.60 -12.56 2.23
C ALA A 28 12.85 -13.09 2.94
N ALA A 29 12.69 -13.77 4.07
CA ALA A 29 13.77 -14.42 4.81
C ALA A 29 14.48 -15.50 3.97
N THR A 30 13.78 -16.09 3.00
CA THR A 30 14.34 -17.04 2.03
C THR A 30 15.18 -16.38 0.94
N ALA A 31 15.07 -15.06 0.76
CA ALA A 31 15.81 -14.28 -0.23
C ALA A 31 16.18 -12.87 0.30
N PRO A 32 17.02 -12.77 1.35
CA PRO A 32 17.28 -11.50 2.06
C PRO A 32 18.08 -10.46 1.25
N GLN A 33 18.60 -10.84 0.09
CA GLN A 33 19.28 -9.95 -0.84
C GLN A 33 18.34 -9.32 -1.86
N GLU A 34 17.08 -9.75 -1.88
CA GLU A 34 16.10 -9.34 -2.89
C GLU A 34 15.06 -8.43 -2.28
N GLU A 35 14.83 -7.32 -2.97
CA GLU A 35 13.90 -6.30 -2.57
C GLU A 35 12.60 -6.48 -3.36
N LEU A 36 11.49 -6.68 -2.66
CA LEU A 36 10.19 -6.90 -3.30
C LEU A 36 9.47 -5.59 -3.65
N VAL A 37 9.92 -4.47 -3.07
CA VAL A 37 9.32 -3.15 -3.25
C VAL A 37 10.32 -2.11 -3.73
N VAL A 38 9.83 -1.09 -4.43
CA VAL A 38 10.61 0.11 -4.71
C VAL A 38 9.98 1.24 -3.91
N SER A 39 10.79 2.21 -3.48
CA SER A 39 10.28 3.39 -2.78
C SER A 39 10.94 4.67 -3.28
N SER A 40 10.12 5.69 -3.45
CA SER A 40 10.50 7.08 -3.70
C SER A 40 10.27 7.94 -2.46
N ALA A 41 10.96 9.08 -2.40
CA ALA A 41 10.73 10.09 -1.36
C ALA A 41 9.28 10.61 -1.37
N ASP A 42 8.67 10.60 -2.54
CA ASP A 42 7.32 11.11 -2.79
C ASP A 42 6.23 10.03 -2.68
N ASP A 43 6.57 8.80 -2.29
CA ASP A 43 5.56 7.77 -2.06
C ASP A 43 4.79 8.04 -0.75
N PRO A 44 3.45 8.00 -0.76
CA PRO A 44 2.65 8.17 0.44
C PRO A 44 2.49 6.86 1.23
N VAL A 45 2.01 6.96 2.47
CA VAL A 45 1.51 5.81 3.25
C VAL A 45 0.09 5.43 2.82
N PHE A 46 -0.72 6.44 2.50
CA PHE A 46 -2.10 6.29 2.04
C PHE A 46 -2.46 7.40 1.06
N VAL A 47 -3.49 7.15 0.25
CA VAL A 47 -4.18 8.16 -0.55
C VAL A 47 -5.65 8.18 -0.16
N LEU A 48 -6.21 9.36 0.07
CA LEU A 48 -7.64 9.60 0.24
C LEU A 48 -8.16 10.35 -0.98
N GLN A 49 -9.29 9.91 -1.52
CA GLN A 49 -10.03 10.66 -2.53
C GLN A 49 -11.38 11.11 -1.96
N TYR A 50 -11.79 12.33 -2.32
CA TYR A 50 -13.04 12.92 -1.86
C TYR A 50 -13.65 13.87 -2.89
N PHE A 51 -14.93 14.21 -2.72
CA PHE A 51 -15.56 15.26 -3.51
C PHE A 51 -15.42 16.63 -2.84
N SER A 52 -14.98 17.62 -3.62
CA SER A 52 -15.14 19.03 -3.28
C SER A 52 -16.61 19.47 -3.29
N PRO A 53 -16.95 20.65 -2.74
CA PRO A 53 -18.31 21.21 -2.84
C PRO A 53 -18.83 21.34 -4.28
N MET A 54 -17.92 21.52 -5.26
CA MET A 54 -18.24 21.57 -6.68
C MET A 54 -18.40 20.18 -7.34
N ARG A 55 -18.36 19.10 -6.55
CA ARG A 55 -18.43 17.69 -7.01
C ARG A 55 -17.27 17.28 -7.92
N GLU A 56 -16.12 17.93 -7.75
CA GLU A 56 -14.86 17.54 -8.39
C GLU A 56 -14.09 16.58 -7.48
N TYR A 57 -13.48 15.55 -8.06
CA TYR A 57 -12.54 14.68 -7.35
C TYR A 57 -11.32 15.46 -6.88
N ARG A 58 -10.94 15.25 -5.62
CA ARG A 58 -9.74 15.79 -4.99
C ARG A 58 -9.03 14.67 -4.26
N GLN A 59 -7.72 14.80 -4.12
CA GLN A 59 -6.88 13.83 -3.42
C GLN A 59 -6.12 14.50 -2.28
N LEU A 60 -5.91 13.73 -1.23
CA LEU A 60 -4.99 14.03 -0.13
C LEU A 60 -4.15 12.79 0.13
N THR A 61 -2.92 12.99 0.53
CA THR A 61 -1.97 11.92 0.86
C THR A 61 -1.45 12.10 2.27
N SER A 62 -0.69 11.11 2.75
CA SER A 62 0.03 11.24 4.02
C SER A 62 1.01 12.42 4.08
N GLN A 63 1.48 12.93 2.93
CA GLN A 63 2.40 14.06 2.86
C GLN A 63 1.71 15.42 3.04
N ASP A 64 0.39 15.47 2.88
CA ASP A 64 -0.41 16.67 3.10
C ASP A 64 -0.73 16.89 4.60
N ALA A 65 -0.24 16.01 5.48
CA ALA A 65 -0.42 16.14 6.93
C ALA A 65 0.39 17.32 7.48
N GLU A 66 -0.21 18.10 8.38
CA GLU A 66 0.50 19.17 9.10
C GLU A 66 1.57 18.59 10.03
N SER A 67 1.30 17.40 10.59
CA SER A 67 2.26 16.65 11.39
C SER A 67 2.06 15.15 11.23
N ALA A 68 3.18 14.41 11.33
CA ALA A 68 3.22 12.97 11.35
C ALA A 68 3.96 12.49 12.60
N HIS A 69 3.38 11.50 13.29
CA HIS A 69 3.97 10.84 14.45
C HIS A 69 4.05 9.35 14.22
N ILE A 70 5.27 8.83 14.18
CA ILE A 70 5.56 7.45 13.84
C ILE A 70 6.17 6.79 15.08
N ASP A 71 5.42 5.87 15.67
CA ASP A 71 5.81 5.16 16.89
C ASP A 71 5.89 3.66 16.61
N CYS A 72 6.97 3.02 17.03
CA CYS A 72 7.08 1.57 17.06
C CYS A 72 7.04 1.09 18.51
N SER A 73 6.30 0.00 18.74
CA SER A 73 6.28 -0.71 20.02
C SER A 73 6.52 -2.19 19.79
N GLU A 74 7.36 -2.77 20.64
CA GLU A 74 7.69 -4.18 20.63
C GLU A 74 7.29 -4.81 21.96
N SER A 75 6.69 -5.99 21.89
CA SER A 75 6.30 -6.77 23.06
C SER A 75 6.54 -8.26 22.79
N GLY A 76 7.72 -8.73 23.21
CA GLY A 76 8.12 -10.13 23.04
C GLY A 76 8.29 -10.49 21.58
N ARG A 77 7.39 -11.34 21.04
CA ARG A 77 7.43 -11.82 19.64
C ARG A 77 6.55 -10.98 18.70
N GLN A 78 5.94 -9.91 19.19
CA GLN A 78 5.05 -9.03 18.45
C GLN A 78 5.63 -7.64 18.35
N ALA A 79 5.41 -6.99 17.21
CA ALA A 79 5.73 -5.60 16.98
C ALA A 79 4.54 -4.87 16.34
N SER A 80 4.37 -3.59 16.70
CA SER A 80 3.30 -2.74 16.18
C SER A 80 3.86 -1.36 15.85
N LEU A 81 3.77 -0.98 14.59
CA LEU A 81 4.02 0.36 14.09
C LEU A 81 2.70 1.12 14.03
N THR A 82 2.63 2.29 14.65
CA THR A 82 1.50 3.21 14.57
C THR A 82 1.96 4.52 13.97
N MET A 83 1.29 4.94 12.91
CA MET A 83 1.57 6.15 12.15
C MET A 83 0.35 7.06 12.25
N ARG A 84 0.50 8.22 12.87
CA ARG A 84 -0.58 9.21 13.04
C ARG A 84 -0.30 10.43 12.19
N PHE A 85 -1.22 10.76 11.30
CA PHE A 85 -1.16 11.90 10.41
C PHE A 85 -2.29 12.86 10.81
N LEU A 86 -1.92 14.05 11.27
CA LEU A 86 -2.87 15.00 11.83
C LEU A 86 -3.12 16.15 10.85
N ARG A 87 -4.35 16.65 10.87
CA ARG A 87 -4.75 17.86 10.12
C ARG A 87 -4.41 17.77 8.63
N VAL A 88 -4.72 16.62 8.01
CA VAL A 88 -4.39 16.32 6.61
C VAL A 88 -5.03 17.34 5.67
N GLY A 89 -4.22 17.98 4.84
CA GLY A 89 -4.62 19.07 3.95
C GLY A 89 -5.00 20.38 4.68
N GLY A 90 -4.58 20.54 5.94
CA GLY A 90 -5.01 21.65 6.82
C GLY A 90 -6.46 21.53 7.32
N LEU A 91 -7.11 20.39 7.09
CA LEU A 91 -8.52 20.15 7.41
C LEU A 91 -8.67 19.53 8.81
N ASP A 92 -9.90 19.48 9.33
CA ASP A 92 -10.23 18.66 10.52
C ASP A 92 -10.32 17.17 10.15
N LEU A 93 -9.20 16.62 9.69
CA LEU A 93 -9.07 15.27 9.16
C LEU A 93 -7.79 14.64 9.70
N ASP A 94 -7.92 13.53 10.43
CA ASP A 94 -6.78 12.77 10.94
C ASP A 94 -6.83 11.33 10.44
N VAL A 95 -5.67 10.74 10.20
CA VAL A 95 -5.51 9.36 9.74
C VAL A 95 -4.56 8.61 10.66
N VAL A 96 -4.95 7.41 11.07
CA VAL A 96 -4.09 6.48 11.80
C VAL A 96 -3.91 5.23 10.96
N ALA A 97 -2.67 4.92 10.61
CA ALA A 97 -2.28 3.66 10.00
C ALA A 97 -1.51 2.80 11.00
N GLU A 98 -1.79 1.51 11.04
CA GLU A 98 -1.16 0.54 11.93
C GLU A 98 -0.64 -0.64 11.12
N VAL A 99 0.57 -1.11 11.44
CA VAL A 99 1.13 -2.37 10.95
C VAL A 99 1.51 -3.23 12.14
N LYS A 100 0.98 -4.45 12.20
CA LYS A 100 1.27 -5.43 13.24
C LYS A 100 1.97 -6.63 12.63
N THR A 101 3.03 -7.08 13.29
CA THR A 101 3.74 -8.30 12.93
C THR A 101 3.94 -9.20 14.14
N SER A 102 4.16 -10.48 13.87
CA SER A 102 4.51 -11.47 14.87
C SER A 102 5.52 -12.44 14.27
N LEU A 103 6.50 -12.87 15.05
CA LEU A 103 7.41 -13.96 14.66
C LEU A 103 6.71 -15.32 14.55
N ASP A 104 5.43 -15.40 14.92
CA ASP A 104 4.58 -16.59 14.84
C ASP A 104 3.52 -16.53 13.73
N ASP A 105 3.41 -15.40 13.01
CA ASP A 105 2.49 -15.23 11.87
C ASP A 105 3.31 -15.05 10.60
N ASP A 106 2.94 -15.75 9.52
CA ASP A 106 3.59 -15.59 8.22
C ASP A 106 3.33 -14.18 7.63
N PHE A 107 2.24 -13.52 8.03
CA PHE A 107 1.78 -12.27 7.45
C PHE A 107 1.86 -11.08 8.41
N SER A 108 2.01 -9.88 7.84
CA SER A 108 1.75 -8.62 8.53
C SER A 108 0.27 -8.24 8.41
N ARG A 109 -0.27 -7.56 9.42
CA ARG A 109 -1.65 -7.07 9.43
C ARG A 109 -1.65 -5.55 9.39
N TRP A 110 -2.37 -4.99 8.42
CA TRP A 110 -2.39 -3.57 8.16
C TRP A 110 -3.79 -3.03 8.42
N ARG A 111 -3.88 -1.88 9.07
CA ARG A 111 -5.15 -1.21 9.34
C ARG A 111 -5.01 0.29 9.10
N ILE A 112 -6.05 0.90 8.56
CA ILE A 112 -6.21 2.35 8.50
C ILE A 112 -7.50 2.76 9.21
N SER A 113 -7.51 3.96 9.80
CA SER A 113 -8.68 4.59 10.40
C SER A 113 -8.65 6.07 10.11
N VAL A 114 -9.77 6.63 9.67
CA VAL A 114 -9.89 8.04 9.28
C VAL A 114 -10.91 8.73 10.18
N ARG A 115 -10.50 9.77 10.91
CA ARG A 115 -11.40 10.68 11.63
C ARG A 115 -11.72 11.86 10.74
N ASN A 116 -12.91 11.87 10.17
CA ASN A 116 -13.39 12.92 9.26
C ASN A 116 -14.29 13.93 9.98
N GLY A 117 -13.69 14.88 10.70
CA GLY A 117 -14.41 16.00 11.31
C GLY A 117 -14.70 17.15 10.34
N ALA A 118 -14.00 17.18 9.21
CA ALA A 118 -14.19 18.14 8.12
C ALA A 118 -15.47 17.91 7.30
N GLY A 119 -16.16 16.78 7.49
CA GLY A 119 -17.40 16.45 6.77
C GLY A 119 -17.20 16.14 5.29
N LEU A 120 -16.02 15.64 4.91
CA LEU A 120 -15.72 15.30 3.51
C LEU A 120 -16.53 14.09 3.04
N GLU A 121 -16.99 14.11 1.79
CA GLU A 121 -17.53 12.93 1.12
C GLU A 121 -16.34 12.11 0.58
N LEU A 122 -15.79 11.23 1.42
CA LEU A 122 -14.71 10.32 1.04
C LEU A 122 -15.24 9.23 0.10
N VAL A 123 -14.55 9.01 -1.02
CA VAL A 123 -14.97 8.07 -2.08
C VAL A 123 -13.98 6.93 -2.29
N ASP A 124 -12.72 7.10 -1.89
CA ASP A 124 -11.68 6.08 -2.03
C ASP A 124 -10.64 6.21 -0.91
N VAL A 125 -10.10 5.07 -0.49
CA VAL A 125 -8.98 4.95 0.46
C VAL A 125 -8.01 3.92 -0.07
N GLN A 126 -6.82 4.37 -0.48
CA GLN A 126 -5.76 3.51 -0.97
C GLN A 126 -4.79 3.26 0.17
N PHE A 127 -4.88 2.06 0.74
CA PHE A 127 -3.99 1.60 1.81
C PHE A 127 -3.96 0.06 1.84
N PRO A 128 -2.78 -0.57 1.96
CA PRO A 128 -1.46 0.06 2.00
C PRO A 128 -1.01 0.57 0.61
N PHE A 129 -0.17 1.60 0.57
CA PHE A 129 0.52 2.01 -0.65
C PHE A 129 1.81 1.19 -0.80
N VAL A 130 1.87 0.35 -1.84
CA VAL A 130 2.99 -0.57 -2.09
C VAL A 130 3.35 -0.52 -3.57
N VAL A 131 4.58 -0.13 -3.89
CA VAL A 131 5.11 -0.19 -5.25
C VAL A 131 5.99 -1.43 -5.38
N ALA A 132 5.55 -2.41 -6.16
CA ALA A 132 6.30 -3.64 -6.37
C ALA A 132 7.52 -3.42 -7.27
N ALA A 133 8.63 -4.09 -6.98
CA ALA A 133 9.79 -4.13 -7.86
C ALA A 133 9.47 -4.91 -9.15
N CYS A 134 9.45 -4.24 -10.31
CA CYS A 134 9.07 -4.84 -11.59
C CYS A 134 10.12 -4.57 -12.70
N PRO A 135 10.78 -5.60 -13.27
CA PRO A 135 10.73 -6.98 -12.83
C PRO A 135 11.33 -7.14 -11.43
N MET A 136 10.87 -8.13 -10.67
CA MET A 136 11.57 -8.53 -9.44
C MET A 136 13.04 -8.85 -9.77
N THR A 137 13.94 -8.59 -8.82
CA THR A 137 15.32 -9.04 -8.92
C THR A 137 15.40 -10.57 -9.03
N GLY A 138 16.50 -11.09 -9.59
CA GLY A 138 16.68 -12.52 -9.82
C GLY A 138 16.47 -12.90 -11.29
N GLU A 139 15.74 -13.99 -11.55
CA GLU A 139 15.53 -14.53 -12.90
C GLU A 139 14.50 -13.68 -13.70
N PRO A 140 14.95 -12.87 -14.68
CA PRO A 140 14.04 -12.09 -15.51
C PRO A 140 13.13 -13.04 -16.29
N GLY A 141 11.86 -12.67 -16.51
CA GLY A 141 10.93 -13.53 -17.25
C GLY A 141 10.02 -14.41 -16.39
N THR A 142 10.26 -14.50 -15.08
CA THR A 142 9.61 -15.51 -14.22
C THR A 142 8.47 -14.98 -13.33
N GLY A 143 8.29 -13.66 -13.29
CA GLY A 143 7.23 -13.03 -12.51
C GLY A 143 5.83 -13.41 -13.01
N THR A 144 4.89 -13.58 -12.10
CA THR A 144 3.48 -13.81 -12.38
C THR A 144 2.64 -12.87 -11.52
N LEU A 145 1.83 -12.04 -12.17
CA LEU A 145 0.88 -11.13 -11.52
C LEU A 145 -0.51 -11.73 -11.64
N VAL A 146 -1.20 -11.86 -10.52
CA VAL A 146 -2.59 -12.34 -10.41
C VAL A 146 -3.45 -11.17 -9.99
N LEU A 147 -4.37 -10.78 -10.88
CA LEU A 147 -5.33 -9.71 -10.68
C LEU A 147 -6.74 -10.28 -10.56
N PRO A 148 -7.54 -9.81 -9.60
CA PRO A 148 -8.91 -10.28 -9.41
C PRO A 148 -9.91 -9.62 -10.37
N HIS A 149 -9.47 -9.22 -11.57
CA HIS A 149 -10.30 -8.57 -12.58
C HIS A 149 -11.20 -9.60 -13.27
N TYR A 150 -12.49 -9.29 -13.41
CA TYR A 150 -13.50 -10.17 -14.05
C TYR A 150 -13.59 -11.57 -13.42
N MET A 151 -13.08 -12.60 -14.11
CA MET A 151 -13.05 -14.01 -13.68
C MET A 151 -11.67 -14.41 -13.14
N GLY A 152 -10.75 -13.46 -13.04
CA GLY A 152 -9.33 -13.68 -12.77
C GLY A 152 -8.50 -13.40 -14.02
N HIS A 153 -7.41 -12.66 -13.84
CA HIS A 153 -6.44 -12.40 -14.89
C HIS A 153 -5.04 -12.70 -14.38
N VAL A 154 -4.29 -13.49 -15.16
CA VAL A 154 -2.91 -13.85 -14.86
C VAL A 154 -2.02 -13.26 -15.94
N VAL A 155 -1.07 -12.43 -15.53
CA VAL A 155 -0.07 -11.83 -16.41
C VAL A 155 1.28 -12.48 -16.11
N HIS A 156 1.78 -13.26 -17.06
CA HIS A 156 3.13 -13.82 -16.99
C HIS A 156 4.14 -12.80 -17.50
N ASN A 157 5.29 -12.75 -16.83
CA ASN A 157 6.35 -11.79 -17.09
C ASN A 157 5.83 -10.35 -17.24
N PRO A 158 5.15 -9.82 -16.21
CA PRO A 158 4.58 -8.49 -16.29
C PRO A 158 5.69 -7.46 -16.50
N SER A 159 5.42 -6.49 -17.37
CA SER A 159 6.20 -5.27 -17.52
C SER A 159 5.27 -4.09 -17.22
N PRO A 160 5.79 -2.91 -16.83
CA PRO A 160 4.97 -1.73 -16.60
C PRO A 160 4.08 -1.35 -17.80
N GLN A 161 4.49 -1.70 -19.03
CA GLN A 161 3.74 -1.43 -20.25
C GLN A 161 2.57 -2.42 -20.48
N ASN A 162 2.61 -3.58 -19.82
CA ASN A 162 1.63 -4.66 -19.95
C ASN A 162 0.55 -4.61 -18.84
N VAL A 163 0.65 -3.65 -17.93
CA VAL A 163 -0.32 -3.41 -16.85
C VAL A 163 -0.97 -2.04 -17.06
N PRO A 164 -2.25 -1.86 -16.70
CA PRO A 164 -2.87 -0.54 -16.73
C PRO A 164 -2.06 0.46 -15.91
N THR A 165 -1.92 1.69 -16.41
CA THR A 165 -1.30 2.77 -15.65
C THR A 165 -2.07 3.01 -14.37
N ASP A 166 -1.36 3.09 -13.25
CA ASP A 166 -1.91 3.60 -12.00
C ASP A 166 -2.06 5.11 -12.12
N ALA A 167 -3.30 5.56 -12.34
CA ALA A 167 -3.63 6.97 -12.51
C ALA A 167 -4.86 7.28 -11.64
N PRO A 168 -4.96 8.47 -11.01
CA PRO A 168 -6.10 8.84 -10.19
C PRO A 168 -7.46 8.59 -10.84
N GLU A 169 -7.55 8.77 -12.15
CA GLU A 169 -8.77 8.57 -12.96
C GLU A 169 -9.24 7.12 -12.97
N ALA A 170 -8.33 6.15 -12.80
CA ALA A 170 -8.67 4.73 -12.68
C ALA A 170 -9.46 4.43 -11.41
N TRP A 171 -9.31 5.26 -10.38
CA TRP A 171 -9.96 5.17 -9.07
C TRP A 171 -11.18 6.10 -8.94
N GLN A 172 -11.46 6.89 -9.97
CA GLN A 172 -12.63 7.77 -10.03
C GLN A 172 -13.77 7.03 -10.72
N PHE A 173 -14.93 6.94 -10.07
CA PHE A 173 -16.18 6.48 -10.68
C PHE A 173 -16.69 7.49 -11.73
N SER A 174 -15.98 7.58 -12.84
CA SER A 174 -16.28 8.42 -13.98
C SER A 174 -17.08 7.64 -15.02
N LYS A 175 -17.68 8.35 -15.98
CA LYS A 175 -18.43 7.71 -17.07
C LYS A 175 -17.53 7.04 -18.13
N SER A 176 -16.21 7.24 -18.07
CA SER A 176 -15.28 6.60 -19.01
C SER A 176 -15.04 5.15 -18.61
N TRP A 177 -15.25 4.25 -19.56
CA TRP A 177 -14.85 2.85 -19.41
C TRP A 177 -13.30 2.76 -19.45
N PRO A 178 -12.63 2.04 -18.53
CA PRO A 178 -13.16 1.21 -17.45
C PRO A 178 -12.87 1.78 -16.03
N SER A 179 -13.68 2.73 -15.56
CA SER A 179 -13.59 3.32 -14.21
C SER A 179 -13.93 2.40 -13.04
N THR A 180 -14.18 1.11 -13.27
CA THR A 180 -14.58 0.14 -12.22
C THR A 180 -13.72 -1.12 -12.17
N PHE A 181 -12.74 -1.28 -13.09
CA PHE A 181 -11.82 -2.44 -13.11
C PHE A 181 -10.55 -2.14 -12.31
N HIS A 182 -10.76 -1.84 -11.04
CA HIS A 182 -9.72 -1.50 -10.09
C HIS A 182 -10.03 -2.19 -8.76
N TYR A 183 -9.03 -2.43 -7.90
CA TYR A 183 -9.22 -3.15 -6.64
C TYR A 183 -9.47 -2.18 -5.46
N PRO A 184 -10.58 -2.27 -4.70
CA PRO A 184 -11.48 -3.42 -4.58
C PRO A 184 -12.85 -3.23 -5.26
N ALA A 185 -12.97 -2.47 -6.37
CA ALA A 185 -14.24 -2.18 -7.04
C ALA A 185 -14.90 -3.43 -7.67
N SER A 186 -15.01 -3.55 -8.99
CA SER A 186 -15.70 -4.69 -9.61
C SER A 186 -14.80 -5.93 -9.69
N VAL A 187 -14.39 -6.46 -8.52
CA VAL A 187 -13.50 -7.63 -8.40
C VAL A 187 -14.25 -8.82 -7.78
N PHE A 188 -13.97 -10.04 -8.25
CA PHE A 188 -14.61 -11.25 -7.72
C PHE A 188 -13.91 -11.80 -6.46
N ALA A 189 -12.69 -11.36 -6.20
CA ALA A 189 -11.88 -11.76 -5.06
C ALA A 189 -11.15 -10.56 -4.45
N GLN A 190 -11.03 -10.56 -3.12
CA GLN A 190 -10.36 -9.51 -2.37
C GLN A 190 -8.87 -9.82 -2.14
N PHE A 191 -8.16 -10.29 -3.17
CA PHE A 191 -6.70 -10.39 -3.12
C PHE A 191 -6.04 -10.12 -4.47
N LEU A 192 -4.76 -9.79 -4.43
CA LEU A 192 -3.86 -9.73 -5.58
C LEU A 192 -2.49 -10.30 -5.18
N ALA A 193 -1.76 -10.83 -6.15
CA ALA A 193 -0.44 -11.41 -5.89
C ALA A 193 0.52 -11.12 -7.03
N TYR A 194 1.78 -10.84 -6.69
CA TYR A 194 2.87 -10.74 -7.66
C TYR A 194 4.05 -11.56 -7.16
N TYR A 195 4.34 -12.67 -7.83
CA TYR A 195 5.27 -13.67 -7.31
C TYR A 195 6.10 -14.33 -8.40
N ARG A 196 7.16 -15.00 -7.97
CA ARG A 196 7.95 -15.94 -8.76
C ARG A 196 8.23 -17.17 -7.89
N SER A 197 9.02 -18.12 -8.37
CA SER A 197 9.33 -19.33 -7.60
C SER A 197 9.93 -18.97 -6.23
N GLY A 198 9.19 -19.26 -5.15
CA GLY A 198 9.63 -19.16 -3.76
C GLY A 198 9.50 -17.81 -3.06
N ILE A 199 9.18 -16.71 -3.76
CA ILE A 199 9.00 -15.37 -3.17
C ILE A 199 7.93 -14.55 -3.91
N GLY A 200 7.31 -13.61 -3.22
CA GLY A 200 6.37 -12.68 -3.84
C GLY A 200 5.62 -11.82 -2.85
N LEU A 201 4.80 -10.93 -3.40
CA LEU A 201 3.83 -10.11 -2.69
C LEU A 201 2.45 -10.77 -2.76
N TYR A 202 1.78 -10.81 -1.62
CA TYR A 202 0.38 -11.19 -1.51
C TYR A 202 -0.33 -10.15 -0.66
N LEU A 203 -1.36 -9.53 -1.22
CA LEU A 203 -2.20 -8.55 -0.53
C LEU A 203 -3.64 -9.06 -0.54
N ALA A 204 -4.28 -9.04 0.63
CA ALA A 204 -5.69 -9.35 0.79
C ALA A 204 -6.34 -8.37 1.77
N CYS A 205 -7.56 -7.93 1.44
CA CYS A 205 -8.37 -7.03 2.28
C CYS A 205 -9.59 -7.74 2.85
#